data_AF-A0A8K1XAH6-F1
#
_entry.id   AF-A0A8K1XAH6-F1
#
_cell.length_a   1.000
_cell.length_b   1.000
_cell.length_c   1.000
_cell.angle_alpha   90.00
_cell.angle_beta   90.00
_cell.angle_gamma   90.00
#
_symmetry.space_group_name_H-M   'P 1'
#
loop_
_entity.id
_entity.type
_entity.pdbx_description
1 polymer ?
#
loop_
_entity_poly.entity_id
_entity_poly.type
_entity_poly.pdbx_seq_one_letter_code
_entity_poly.pdbx_strand_id
1 'polypeptide(L)'
;MSHFTTMKTNFQNLSYLEKALIKLDIKHKQENSRTNSNIQNLIIPQLNGYDIEFAWNGNEYELIVDISFWEQTCPVESFIDKIAQQYASEVIIGESQKLGFQPVKYSVNKDGSNVVILERWNERG
;
A
#
# COMPACT_ATOMS: atom_id res chain seq x y z
N MET A 1 17.01 -16.03 17.95
CA MET A 1 17.46 -14.62 17.75
C MET A 1 16.57 -14.06 16.67
N SER A 2 15.84 -12.99 16.99
CA SER A 2 14.95 -12.26 16.09
C SER A 2 15.80 -11.36 15.19
N HIS A 3 15.59 -11.41 13.88
CA HIS A 3 16.29 -10.57 12.91
C HIS A 3 15.26 -9.80 12.10
N PHE A 4 15.05 -8.55 12.47
CA PHE A 4 14.24 -7.65 11.65
C PHE A 4 14.87 -7.51 10.27
N THR A 5 14.02 -7.67 9.26
CA THR A 5 14.35 -7.44 7.86
C THR A 5 13.61 -6.20 7.40
N THR A 6 14.34 -5.37 6.66
CA THR A 6 13.80 -4.20 6.00
C THR A 6 13.77 -4.46 4.50
N MET A 7 12.61 -4.29 3.88
CA MET A 7 12.42 -4.42 2.44
C MET A 7 12.01 -3.08 1.84
N LYS A 8 12.75 -2.66 0.82
CA LYS A 8 12.43 -1.46 0.06
C LYS A 8 11.14 -1.66 -0.74
N THR A 9 10.32 -0.63 -0.78
CA THR A 9 9.11 -0.58 -1.60
C THR A 9 9.11 0.74 -2.39
N ASN A 10 8.11 0.96 -3.25
CA ASN A 10 7.97 2.24 -3.97
C ASN A 10 6.79 3.08 -3.44
N PHE A 11 6.37 2.86 -2.19
CA PHE A 11 5.22 3.55 -1.59
C PHE A 11 5.63 4.92 -1.07
N GLN A 12 5.21 5.99 -1.73
CA GLN A 12 5.62 7.36 -1.36
C GLN A 12 4.51 8.15 -0.67
N ASN A 13 3.26 7.80 -0.90
CA ASN A 13 2.11 8.53 -0.40
C ASN A 13 1.32 7.68 0.60
N LEU A 14 1.35 8.10 1.87
CA LEU A 14 0.67 7.40 2.97
C LEU A 14 -0.82 7.17 2.69
N SER A 15 -1.52 8.17 2.16
CA SER A 15 -2.96 8.08 1.94
C SER A 15 -3.34 7.02 0.89
N TYR A 16 -2.51 6.82 -0.13
CA TYR A 16 -2.73 5.76 -1.12
C TYR A 16 -2.31 4.39 -0.58
N LEU A 17 -1.25 4.33 0.24
CA LEU A 17 -0.84 3.10 0.91
C LEU A 17 -1.93 2.61 1.86
N GLU A 18 -2.48 3.50 2.67
CA GLU A 18 -3.59 3.20 3.56
C GLU A 18 -4.83 2.72 2.79
N LYS A 19 -5.23 3.44 1.72
CA LYS A 19 -6.34 3.00 0.86
C LYS A 19 -6.12 1.61 0.26
N ALA A 20 -4.87 1.29 -0.11
CA ALA A 20 -4.53 -0.03 -0.62
C ALA A 20 -4.73 -1.11 0.43
N LEU A 21 -4.27 -0.89 1.68
CA LEU A 21 -4.50 -1.81 2.79
C LEU A 21 -5.99 -2.00 3.07
N ILE A 22 -6.78 -0.91 3.10
CA ILE A 22 -8.24 -0.98 3.29
C ILE A 22 -8.90 -1.83 2.20
N LYS A 23 -8.56 -1.62 0.92
CA LYS A 23 -9.16 -2.38 -0.18
C LYS A 23 -8.78 -3.86 -0.20
N LEU A 24 -7.62 -4.20 0.35
CA LEU A 24 -7.19 -5.58 0.53
C LEU A 24 -7.72 -6.22 1.83
N ASP A 25 -8.57 -5.51 2.58
CA ASP A 25 -9.09 -5.92 3.89
C ASP A 25 -7.98 -6.25 4.91
N ILE A 26 -6.85 -5.53 4.81
CA ILE A 26 -5.72 -5.67 5.74
C ILE A 26 -5.92 -4.70 6.89
N LYS A 27 -6.11 -5.24 8.10
CA LYS A 27 -6.22 -4.44 9.32
C LYS A 27 -4.90 -3.72 9.61
N HIS A 28 -4.99 -2.43 9.89
CA HIS A 28 -3.84 -1.60 10.21
C HIS A 28 -4.24 -0.47 11.16
N LYS A 29 -3.24 0.15 11.78
CA LYS A 29 -3.33 1.38 12.57
C LYS A 29 -2.25 2.36 12.11
N GLN A 30 -2.55 3.65 12.19
CA GLN A 30 -1.52 4.68 12.06
C GLN A 30 -0.84 4.90 13.41
N GLU A 31 0.48 5.06 13.40
CA GLU A 31 1.26 5.38 14.59
C GLU A 31 2.33 6.42 14.24
N ASN A 32 2.59 7.36 15.15
CA ASN A 32 3.63 8.37 14.91
C ASN A 32 5.01 7.70 14.86
N SER A 33 5.83 8.10 13.90
CA SER A 33 7.20 7.62 13.79
C SER A 33 8.00 8.01 15.03
N ARG A 34 8.82 7.07 15.49
CA ARG A 34 9.69 7.26 16.67
C ARG A 34 10.75 8.35 16.46
N THR A 35 11.12 8.61 15.21
CA THR A 35 12.15 9.60 14.87
C THR A 35 11.57 10.99 14.60
N ASN A 36 10.30 11.08 14.21
CA ASN A 36 9.64 12.33 13.89
C ASN A 36 8.12 12.20 14.05
N SER A 37 7.55 12.91 15.02
CA SER A 37 6.11 12.86 15.33
C SER A 37 5.20 13.41 14.22
N ASN A 38 5.75 14.14 13.25
CA ASN A 38 4.99 14.64 12.09
C ASN A 38 4.85 13.59 10.98
N ILE A 39 5.54 12.46 11.12
CA ILE A 39 5.53 11.37 10.15
C ILE A 39 4.73 10.23 10.78
N GLN A 40 3.82 9.64 10.02
CA GLN A 40 3.01 8.51 10.46
C GLN A 40 3.47 7.25 9.75
N ASN A 41 3.64 6.17 10.50
CA ASN A 41 3.88 4.82 10.02
C ASN A 41 2.56 4.03 10.05
N LEU A 42 2.48 2.96 9.26
CA LEU A 42 1.35 2.04 9.28
C LEU A 42 1.77 0.73 9.94
N ILE A 43 1.05 0.33 10.97
CA ILE A 43 1.31 -0.90 11.71
C ILE A 43 0.20 -1.90 11.42
N ILE A 44 0.57 -3.09 10.99
CA ILE A 44 -0.30 -4.22 10.69
C ILE A 44 -0.09 -5.27 11.78
N PRO A 45 -1.01 -5.38 12.76
CA PRO A 45 -0.85 -6.31 13.85
C PRO A 45 -1.07 -7.76 13.41
N GLN A 46 -0.26 -8.66 13.96
CA GLN A 46 -0.40 -10.11 13.80
C GLN A 46 -0.88 -10.76 15.10
N LEU A 47 -1.44 -11.97 15.04
CA LEU A 47 -1.96 -12.65 16.22
C LEU A 47 -0.84 -13.11 17.16
N ASN A 48 0.33 -13.41 16.59
CA ASN A 48 1.54 -13.76 17.34
C ASN A 48 2.21 -12.58 18.08
N GLY A 49 1.69 -11.35 17.96
CA GLY A 49 2.21 -10.16 18.63
C GLY A 49 3.45 -9.54 17.98
N TYR A 50 3.87 -10.03 16.82
CA TYR A 50 4.94 -9.44 16.01
C TYR A 50 4.31 -8.60 14.91
N ASP A 51 4.20 -7.29 15.15
CA ASP A 51 3.62 -6.37 14.18
C ASP A 51 4.50 -6.24 12.93
N ILE A 52 3.85 -6.07 11.77
CA ILE A 52 4.47 -5.63 10.53
C ILE A 52 4.35 -4.10 10.48
N GLU A 53 5.41 -3.41 10.07
CA GLU A 53 5.41 -1.95 9.99
C GLU A 53 5.78 -1.47 8.58
N PHE A 54 5.02 -0.53 8.04
CA PHE A 54 5.46 0.34 6.96
C PHE A 54 5.96 1.65 7.57
N ALA A 55 7.28 1.82 7.57
CA ALA A 55 7.94 2.99 8.16
C ALA A 55 8.49 3.91 7.07
N TRP A 56 8.34 5.22 7.25
CA TRP A 56 8.94 6.19 6.32
C TRP A 56 10.45 6.31 6.55
N ASN A 57 11.24 6.14 5.49
CA ASN A 57 12.71 6.24 5.56
C ASN A 57 13.27 7.58 5.08
N GLY A 58 12.42 8.55 4.72
CA GLY A 58 12.83 9.84 4.14
C GLY A 58 12.49 9.98 2.66
N ASN A 59 12.31 8.88 1.94
CA ASN A 59 11.97 8.86 0.51
C ASN A 59 10.72 8.01 0.20
N GLU A 60 10.57 6.88 0.87
CA GLU A 60 9.48 5.93 0.68
C GLU A 60 9.18 5.19 2.00
N TYR A 61 8.05 4.52 2.04
CA TYR A 61 7.71 3.59 3.11
C TYR A 61 8.42 2.26 2.86
N GLU A 62 9.17 1.77 3.82
CA GLU A 62 9.80 0.45 3.79
C GLU A 62 9.03 -0.52 4.67
N LEU A 63 9.00 -1.79 4.29
CA LEU A 63 8.43 -2.83 5.12
C LEU A 63 9.47 -3.28 6.14
N ILE A 64 9.16 -3.12 7.42
CA ILE A 64 9.93 -3.61 8.56
C ILE A 64 9.17 -4.77 9.19
N VAL A 65 9.80 -5.95 9.24
CA VAL A 65 9.18 -7.16 9.80
C VAL A 65 10.25 -8.13 10.30
N ASP A 66 9.93 -8.94 11.31
CA ASP A 66 10.72 -10.14 11.60
C ASP A 66 10.20 -11.32 10.77
N ILE A 67 10.98 -11.72 9.77
CA ILE A 67 10.63 -12.83 8.88
C ILE A 67 10.43 -14.15 9.64
N SER A 68 11.14 -14.35 10.76
CA SER A 68 11.01 -15.54 11.60
C SER A 68 9.62 -15.66 12.23
N PHE A 69 8.89 -14.54 12.34
CA PHE A 69 7.54 -14.45 12.90
C PHE A 69 6.51 -14.01 11.86
N TRP A 70 6.80 -14.22 10.57
CA TRP A 70 5.83 -13.94 9.51
C TRP A 70 4.58 -14.83 9.64
N GLU A 71 3.41 -14.22 9.82
CA GLU A 71 2.13 -14.93 10.08
C GLU A 71 1.04 -14.53 9.07
N GLN A 72 1.42 -14.14 7.86
CA GLN A 72 0.47 -13.86 6.78
C GLN A 72 0.20 -15.11 5.94
N THR A 73 -0.93 -15.10 5.23
CA THR A 73 -1.40 -16.21 4.39
C THR A 73 -0.52 -16.49 3.16
N CYS A 74 0.35 -15.55 2.79
CA CYS A 74 1.27 -15.68 1.66
C CYS A 74 2.68 -15.22 2.05
N PRO A 75 3.73 -15.60 1.29
CA PRO A 75 5.08 -15.10 1.49
C PRO A 75 5.16 -13.56 1.45
N VAL A 76 6.20 -13.01 2.07
CA VAL A 76 6.37 -11.56 2.24
C VAL A 76 6.49 -10.82 0.90
N GLU A 77 7.14 -11.42 -0.09
CA GLU A 77 7.26 -10.85 -1.44
C GLU A 77 5.88 -10.75 -2.10
N SER A 78 5.10 -11.84 -2.06
CA SER A 78 3.73 -11.86 -2.59
C SER A 78 2.79 -10.90 -1.84
N PHE A 79 3.04 -10.66 -0.55
CA PHE A 79 2.31 -9.69 0.23
C PHE A 79 2.60 -8.26 -0.23
N ILE A 80 3.88 -7.92 -0.40
CA ILE A 80 4.31 -6.62 -0.94
C ILE A 80 3.75 -6.43 -2.36
N ASP A 81 3.83 -7.45 -3.22
CA ASP A 81 3.36 -7.36 -4.61
C ASP A 81 1.86 -7.05 -4.69
N LYS A 82 1.03 -7.70 -3.86
CA LYS A 82 -0.41 -7.43 -3.78
C LYS A 82 -0.69 -5.99 -3.35
N ILE A 83 0.00 -5.52 -2.31
CA ILE A 83 -0.15 -4.15 -1.83
C ILE A 83 0.32 -3.16 -2.90
N ALA A 84 1.42 -3.45 -3.60
CA ALA A 84 1.96 -2.60 -4.64
C ALA A 84 1.02 -2.47 -5.83
N GLN A 85 0.42 -3.56 -6.25
CA GLN A 85 -0.57 -3.57 -7.32
C GLN A 85 -1.81 -2.74 -6.96
N GLN A 86 -2.30 -2.88 -5.72
CA GLN A 86 -3.44 -2.10 -5.26
C GLN A 86 -3.08 -0.62 -5.08
N TYR A 87 -1.92 -0.31 -4.49
CA TYR A 87 -1.39 1.03 -4.33
C TYR A 87 -1.28 1.76 -5.66
N ALA A 88 -0.68 1.13 -6.67
CA ALA A 88 -0.58 1.71 -8.01
C ALA A 88 -1.96 2.04 -8.60
N SER A 89 -2.94 1.17 -8.37
CA SER A 89 -4.33 1.41 -8.81
C SER A 89 -4.94 2.64 -8.11
N GLU A 90 -4.73 2.78 -6.79
CA GLU A 90 -5.24 3.95 -6.04
C GLU A 90 -4.55 5.25 -6.46
N VAL A 91 -3.24 5.23 -6.70
CA VAL A 91 -2.49 6.38 -7.19
C VAL A 91 -3.01 6.81 -8.56
N ILE A 92 -3.13 5.87 -9.50
CA ILE A 92 -3.62 6.15 -10.86
C ILE A 92 -5.01 6.77 -10.80
N ILE A 93 -5.94 6.18 -10.04
CA ILE A 93 -7.31 6.71 -9.93
C ILE A 93 -7.32 8.09 -9.27
N GLY A 94 -6.64 8.23 -8.12
CA GLY A 94 -6.66 9.46 -7.33
C GLY A 94 -6.00 10.65 -8.04
N GLU A 95 -4.84 10.45 -8.67
CA GLU A 95 -4.19 11.51 -9.43
C GLU A 95 -4.95 11.84 -10.73
N SER A 96 -5.52 10.85 -11.40
CA SER A 96 -6.30 11.08 -12.63
C SER A 96 -7.59 11.87 -12.34
N GLN A 97 -8.24 11.62 -11.19
CA GLN A 97 -9.40 12.39 -10.75
C GLN A 97 -9.10 13.88 -10.54
N LYS A 98 -7.92 14.22 -10.01
CA LYS A 98 -7.49 15.62 -9.88
C LYS A 98 -7.33 16.30 -11.24
N LEU A 99 -7.02 15.53 -12.28
CA LEU A 99 -6.89 15.99 -13.66
C LEU A 99 -8.23 15.96 -14.44
N GLY A 100 -9.35 15.68 -13.76
CA GLY A 100 -10.68 15.65 -14.35
C GLY A 100 -11.05 14.35 -15.07
N PHE A 101 -10.25 13.30 -14.93
CA PHE A 101 -10.63 11.97 -15.42
C PHE A 101 -11.49 11.25 -14.39
N GLN A 102 -12.40 10.39 -14.84
CA GLN A 102 -13.22 9.54 -13.99
C GLN A 102 -13.00 8.07 -14.34
N PRO A 103 -12.93 7.16 -13.34
CA PRO A 103 -12.85 5.74 -13.60
C PRO A 103 -14.17 5.21 -14.15
N VAL A 104 -14.10 4.52 -15.27
CA VAL A 104 -15.27 3.93 -15.96
C VAL A 104 -15.29 2.41 -15.81
N LYS A 105 -14.12 1.78 -15.67
CA LYS A 105 -14.02 0.34 -15.47
C LYS A 105 -12.81 -0.04 -14.62
N TYR A 106 -13.03 -1.00 -13.73
CA TYR A 106 -12.00 -1.74 -13.02
C TYR A 106 -12.18 -3.22 -13.31
N SER A 107 -11.15 -3.92 -13.76
CA SER A 107 -11.21 -5.37 -13.97
C SER A 107 -9.88 -6.05 -13.68
N VAL A 108 -9.95 -7.21 -13.05
CA VAL A 108 -8.82 -8.11 -12.83
C VAL A 108 -8.85 -9.18 -13.93
N ASN A 109 -7.74 -9.37 -14.60
CA ASN A 109 -7.57 -10.39 -15.64
C ASN A 109 -7.29 -11.77 -15.01
N LYS A 110 -7.42 -12.83 -15.81
CA LYS A 110 -7.18 -14.21 -15.35
C LYS A 110 -5.74 -14.46 -14.92
N ASP A 111 -4.79 -13.68 -15.43
CA ASP A 111 -3.38 -13.71 -15.07
C ASP A 111 -3.06 -12.89 -13.81
N GLY A 112 -4.08 -12.27 -13.19
CA GLY A 112 -3.94 -11.45 -12.00
C GLY A 112 -3.62 -9.98 -12.28
N SER A 113 -3.42 -9.57 -13.54
CA SER A 113 -3.18 -8.15 -13.87
C SER A 113 -4.44 -7.29 -13.70
N ASN A 114 -4.26 -6.04 -13.27
CA ASN A 114 -5.36 -5.09 -13.09
C ASN A 114 -5.44 -4.12 -14.27
N VAL A 115 -6.64 -3.89 -14.76
CA VAL A 115 -6.93 -2.91 -15.81
C VAL A 115 -7.86 -1.84 -15.26
N VAL A 116 -7.45 -0.58 -15.41
CA VAL A 116 -8.23 0.60 -15.07
C VAL A 116 -8.45 1.42 -16.34
N ILE A 117 -9.72 1.71 -16.67
CA ILE A 117 -10.08 2.59 -17.78
C ILE A 117 -10.60 3.91 -17.20
N LEU A 118 -10.00 5.01 -17.67
CA LEU A 118 -10.29 6.37 -17.26
C LEU A 118 -10.79 7.16 -18.46
N GLU A 119 -11.85 7.94 -18.27
CA GLU A 119 -12.39 8.84 -19.31
C GLU A 119 -12.47 10.27 -18.78
N ARG A 120 -12.31 11.23 -19.67
CA ARG A 120 -12.51 12.65 -19.38
C ARG A 120 -13.41 13.26 -20.44
N TRP A 121 -14.49 13.89 -20.00
CA TRP A 121 -15.39 14.60 -20.89
C TRP A 121 -14.79 15.97 -21.23
N ASN A 122 -14.64 16.24 -22.52
CA ASN A 122 -14.37 17.59 -22.99
C ASN A 122 -15.73 18.25 -23.26
N GLU A 123 -16.17 19.14 -22.39
CA GLU A 123 -17.24 20.07 -22.72
C GLU A 123 -16.73 20.95 -23.86
N ARG A 124 -17.22 20.71 -25.08
CA ARG A 124 -17.06 21.68 -26.17
C ARG A 124 -17.97 22.87 -25.85
N GLY A 125 -17.38 23.92 -25.31
CA GLY A 125 -17.95 25.27 -25.36
C GLY A 125 -17.78 25.88 -26.74
#